data_AF-A0A3D5WBW3-F1
#
_entry.id   AF-A0A3D5WBW3-F1
#
_cell.length_a   1.000
_cell.length_b   1.000
_cell.length_c   1.000
_cell.angle_alpha   90.00
_cell.angle_beta   90.00
_cell.angle_gamma   90.00
#
_symmetry.space_group_name_H-M   'P 1'
#
loop_
_entity.id
_entity.type
_entity.pdbx_description
1 polymer ?
#
loop_
_entity_poly.entity_id
_entity_poly.type
_entity_poly.pdbx_seq_one_letter_code
_entity_poly.pdbx_strand_id
1 'polypeptide(L)'
;MQYSPDIRIIRIMCTGRIDPFMILDAFLCGVDGVLILGCKDGECHYVTGNMEAKNKIGMTSRLLKIIGIDQNRIYFGQLSSAEGTRFVELVENFTKRIKEIGALGTEIKEDKEELKFRLEAAKAAVEGEKLRWVIGKKTEFMGIGNKYGEMFTRHEMDRFLDGLIMDEVAVREIQLLLQERPLSVKQISERLKIPSNRVLRYIAGLRRKGVVDMERVDGTSPLYRQL
;
A
#
# COMPACT_ATOMS: atom_id res chain seq x y z
N MET A 1 17.11 -14.26 26.98
CA MET A 1 15.91 -14.39 26.12
C MET A 1 16.38 -14.52 24.69
N GLN A 2 16.08 -15.64 24.03
CA GLN A 2 16.48 -15.90 22.65
C GLN A 2 15.28 -15.74 21.73
N TYR A 3 15.51 -15.28 20.51
CA TYR A 3 14.53 -15.18 19.43
C TYR A 3 15.25 -15.35 18.08
N SER A 4 14.48 -15.51 17.01
CA SER A 4 14.98 -15.80 15.67
C SER A 4 16.02 -14.77 15.19
N PRO A 5 17.16 -15.21 14.64
CA PRO A 5 18.17 -14.30 14.08
C PRO A 5 17.76 -13.68 12.74
N ASP A 6 16.62 -14.08 12.16
CA ASP A 6 16.11 -13.63 10.85
C ASP A 6 15.70 -12.14 10.86
N ILE A 7 15.46 -11.56 12.04
CA ILE A 7 15.03 -10.16 12.17
C ILE A 7 16.23 -9.19 12.18
N ARG A 8 16.05 -8.04 11.52
CA ARG A 8 16.94 -6.88 11.61
C ARG A 8 16.15 -5.68 12.14
N ILE A 9 16.57 -5.17 13.29
CA ILE A 9 15.83 -4.12 14.01
C ILE A 9 16.33 -2.75 13.58
N ILE A 10 15.41 -1.89 13.13
CA ILE A 10 15.67 -0.47 12.89
C ILE A 10 14.96 0.31 13.99
N ARG A 11 15.74 1.04 14.79
CA ARG A 11 15.20 1.86 15.89
C ARG A 11 14.73 3.21 15.37
N ILE A 12 13.51 3.58 15.72
CA ILE A 12 12.94 4.92 15.53
C ILE A 12 12.35 5.42 16.85
N MET A 13 12.16 6.74 16.96
CA MET A 13 11.62 7.32 18.19
C MET A 13 10.12 7.04 18.39
N CYS A 14 9.36 6.91 17.31
CA CYS A 14 7.92 6.66 17.36
C CYS A 14 7.47 5.91 16.11
N THR A 15 6.56 4.95 16.27
CA THR A 15 5.92 4.26 15.13
C THR A 15 5.12 5.21 14.24
N GLY A 16 4.69 6.36 14.76
CA GLY A 16 4.07 7.42 13.97
C GLY A 16 4.96 7.93 12.83
N ARG A 17 6.28 7.71 12.90
CA ARG A 17 7.23 8.06 11.84
C ARG A 17 7.27 7.06 10.67
N ILE A 18 6.70 5.86 10.83
CA ILE A 18 6.61 4.87 9.76
C ILE A 18 5.68 5.40 8.67
N ASP A 19 6.20 5.55 7.46
CA ASP A 19 5.42 5.86 6.27
C ASP A 19 5.16 4.58 5.46
N PRO A 20 3.97 4.38 4.87
CA PRO A 20 3.69 3.27 3.96
C PRO A 20 4.75 3.08 2.87
N PHE A 21 5.35 4.17 2.38
CA PHE A 21 6.45 4.13 1.43
C PHE A 21 7.63 3.29 1.94
N MET A 22 8.02 3.45 3.21
CA MET A 22 9.17 2.73 3.79
C MET A 22 8.94 1.22 3.79
N ILE A 23 7.69 0.80 3.98
CA ILE A 23 7.32 -0.62 4.00
C ILE A 23 7.41 -1.20 2.58
N LEU A 24 6.90 -0.48 1.58
CA LEU A 24 6.96 -0.92 0.18
C LEU A 24 8.38 -0.90 -0.39
N ASP A 25 9.19 0.08 0.03
CA ASP A 25 10.61 0.15 -0.31
C ASP A 25 11.38 -1.06 0.26
N ALA A 26 11.07 -1.48 1.50
CA ALA A 26 11.64 -2.69 2.07
C ALA A 26 11.28 -3.95 1.26
N PHE A 27 10.04 -4.08 0.80
CA PHE A 27 9.63 -5.19 -0.07
C PHE A 27 10.35 -5.16 -1.42
N LEU A 28 10.56 -3.98 -2.02
CA LEU A 28 11.38 -3.84 -3.25
C LEU A 28 12.84 -4.24 -3.03
N CYS A 29 13.38 -4.06 -1.82
CA CYS A 29 14.69 -4.56 -1.44
C CYS A 29 14.74 -6.08 -1.15
N GLY A 30 13.62 -6.80 -1.30
CA GLY A 30 13.55 -8.25 -1.12
C GLY A 30 13.30 -8.72 0.31
N VAL A 31 12.76 -7.86 1.19
CA VAL A 31 12.36 -8.27 2.55
C VAL A 31 11.07 -9.09 2.50
N ASP A 32 11.04 -10.24 3.17
CA ASP A 32 9.87 -11.14 3.15
C ASP A 32 8.70 -10.67 4.04
N GLY A 33 8.97 -9.85 5.05
CA GLY A 33 7.95 -9.32 5.94
C GLY A 33 8.45 -8.18 6.83
N VAL A 34 7.54 -7.30 7.23
CA VAL A 34 7.82 -6.13 8.07
C VAL A 34 7.04 -6.21 9.37
N LEU A 35 7.76 -6.34 10.48
CA LEU A 35 7.22 -6.27 11.83
C LEU A 35 7.40 -4.85 12.38
N ILE A 36 6.30 -4.17 12.69
CA ILE A 36 6.31 -2.86 13.33
C ILE A 36 5.86 -3.02 14.78
N LEU A 37 6.68 -2.58 15.72
CA LEU A 37 6.40 -2.64 17.15
C LEU A 37 6.27 -1.24 17.74
N GLY A 38 5.18 -0.97 18.45
CA GLY A 38 4.91 0.34 19.07
C GLY A 38 4.34 0.26 20.47
N CYS A 39 4.20 1.43 21.10
CA CYS A 39 3.58 1.57 22.41
C CYS A 39 2.12 1.08 22.39
N LYS A 40 1.62 0.61 23.55
CA LYS A 40 0.20 0.31 23.74
C LYS A 40 -0.67 1.55 23.59
N ASP A 41 -1.95 1.34 23.33
CA ASP A 41 -2.91 2.43 23.27
C ASP A 41 -2.97 3.17 24.61
N GLY A 42 -2.98 4.49 24.57
CA GLY A 42 -2.89 5.34 25.75
C GLY A 42 -1.47 5.52 26.32
N GLU A 43 -0.48 4.74 25.89
CA GLU A 43 0.91 4.81 26.39
C GLU A 43 1.87 5.48 25.38
N CYS A 44 1.34 6.14 24.34
CA CYS A 44 2.20 6.75 23.33
C CYS A 44 2.92 7.98 23.90
N HIS A 45 4.25 7.96 23.87
CA HIS A 45 5.07 9.12 24.26
C HIS A 45 4.75 10.38 23.43
N TYR A 46 4.35 10.20 22.18
CA TYR A 46 3.98 11.28 21.27
C TYR A 46 2.46 11.42 21.10
N VAL A 47 1.70 11.07 22.15
CA VAL A 47 0.24 11.19 22.26
C VAL A 47 -0.55 10.28 21.31
N THR A 48 -0.44 10.48 20.00
CA THR A 48 -1.26 9.78 18.98
C THR A 48 -0.45 9.00 17.96
N GLY A 49 0.89 9.03 18.03
CA GLY A 49 1.74 8.46 16.98
C GLY A 49 1.51 6.97 16.71
N ASN A 50 1.20 6.16 17.73
CA ASN A 50 0.88 4.74 17.55
C ASN A 50 -0.50 4.52 16.89
N MET A 51 -1.48 5.38 17.16
CA MET A 51 -2.80 5.35 16.52
C MET A 51 -2.68 5.69 15.03
N GLU A 52 -1.90 6.71 14.69
CA GLU A 52 -1.63 7.04 13.28
C GLU A 52 -0.84 5.93 12.57
N ALA A 53 0.07 5.27 13.27
CA ALA A 53 0.77 4.09 12.74
C ALA A 53 -0.21 2.94 12.44
N LYS A 54 -1.17 2.66 13.33
CA LYS A 54 -2.22 1.64 13.10
C LYS A 54 -3.03 1.93 11.84
N ASN A 55 -3.43 3.18 11.65
CA ASN A 55 -4.15 3.61 10.45
C ASN A 55 -3.31 3.33 9.20
N LYS A 56 -2.10 3.89 9.15
CA LYS A 56 -1.18 3.76 8.01
C LYS A 56 -0.87 2.29 7.68
N ILE A 57 -0.51 1.49 8.67
CA ILE A 57 -0.19 0.07 8.49
C ILE A 57 -1.42 -0.73 8.06
N GLY A 58 -2.58 -0.43 8.62
CA GLY A 58 -3.85 -1.04 8.19
C GLY A 58 -4.14 -0.77 6.71
N MET A 59 -3.94 0.47 6.24
CA MET A 59 -4.08 0.80 4.82
C MET A 59 -3.03 0.08 3.96
N THR A 60 -1.76 0.05 4.37
CA THR A 60 -0.69 -0.66 3.63
C THR A 60 -0.97 -2.16 3.53
N SER A 61 -1.48 -2.77 4.59
CA SER A 61 -1.88 -4.19 4.60
C SER A 61 -2.98 -4.47 3.57
N ARG A 62 -3.97 -3.57 3.44
CA ARG A 62 -5.02 -3.65 2.41
C ARG A 62 -4.47 -3.45 1.00
N LEU A 63 -3.54 -2.51 0.83
CA LEU A 63 -2.84 -2.30 -0.43
C LEU A 63 -2.09 -3.55 -0.89
N LEU A 64 -1.35 -4.23 0.01
CA LEU A 64 -0.69 -5.50 -0.32
C LEU A 64 -1.67 -6.53 -0.88
N LYS A 65 -2.82 -6.69 -0.21
CA LYS A 65 -3.88 -7.59 -0.67
C LYS A 65 -4.37 -7.24 -2.08
N ILE A 66 -4.56 -5.95 -2.37
CA ILE A 66 -5.03 -5.47 -3.67
C ILE A 66 -4.04 -5.79 -4.79
N ILE A 67 -2.74 -5.69 -4.52
CA ILE A 67 -1.69 -6.04 -5.49
C ILE A 67 -1.35 -7.54 -5.52
N GLY A 68 -2.06 -8.36 -4.73
CA GLY A 68 -1.91 -9.82 -4.70
C GLY A 68 -0.81 -10.36 -3.78
N ILE A 69 -0.29 -9.54 -2.87
CA ILE A 69 0.67 -9.94 -1.83
C ILE A 69 -0.10 -10.25 -0.54
N ASP A 70 0.30 -11.28 0.22
CA ASP A 70 -0.37 -11.59 1.49
C ASP A 70 -0.19 -10.43 2.47
N GLN A 71 -1.33 -9.88 2.88
CA GLN A 71 -1.45 -8.78 3.83
C GLN A 71 -0.81 -9.10 5.20
N ASN A 72 -0.65 -10.39 5.52
CA ASN A 72 -0.02 -10.90 6.74
C ASN A 72 1.51 -10.74 6.75
N ARG A 73 2.13 -10.35 5.62
CA ARG A 73 3.54 -9.95 5.55
C ARG A 73 3.85 -8.66 6.28
N ILE A 74 2.84 -7.91 6.70
CA ILE A 74 2.98 -6.75 7.59
C ILE A 74 2.24 -7.05 8.88
N TYR A 75 2.87 -6.75 10.01
CA TYR A 75 2.21 -6.86 11.31
C TYR A 75 2.55 -5.66 12.21
N PHE A 76 1.52 -5.10 12.85
CA PHE A 76 1.68 -4.09 13.89
C PHE A 76 1.45 -4.72 15.26
N GLY A 77 2.52 -4.91 16.02
CA GLY A 77 2.48 -5.36 17.40
C GLY A 77 2.58 -4.19 18.39
N GLN A 78 1.94 -4.34 19.55
CA GLN A 78 2.04 -3.37 20.63
C GLN A 78 2.60 -4.01 21.89
N LEU A 79 3.51 -3.31 22.55
CA LEU A 79 4.10 -3.68 23.83
C LEU A 79 4.63 -2.45 24.57
N SER A 80 4.75 -2.57 25.88
CA SER A 80 5.44 -1.63 26.76
C SER A 80 6.94 -1.97 26.84
N SER A 81 7.75 -1.04 27.37
CA SER A 81 9.19 -1.23 27.53
C SER A 81 9.58 -2.34 28.51
N ALA A 82 8.66 -2.76 29.39
CA ALA A 82 8.91 -3.81 30.38
C ALA A 82 8.55 -5.22 29.86
N GLU A 83 7.89 -5.35 28.71
CA GLU A 83 7.36 -6.62 28.20
C GLU A 83 8.35 -7.34 27.28
N GLY A 84 9.52 -7.69 27.81
CA GLY A 84 10.51 -8.48 27.06
C GLY A 84 9.95 -9.79 26.53
N THR A 85 9.18 -10.54 27.34
CA THR A 85 8.63 -11.86 26.94
C THR A 85 7.71 -11.74 25.73
N ARG A 86 6.84 -10.73 25.74
CA ARG A 86 5.95 -10.41 24.64
C ARG A 86 6.72 -10.02 23.38
N PHE A 87 7.83 -9.30 23.49
CA PHE A 87 8.68 -8.99 22.34
C PHE A 87 9.15 -10.28 21.65
N VAL A 88 9.68 -11.24 22.42
CA VAL A 88 10.13 -12.53 21.88
C VAL A 88 8.98 -13.29 21.23
N GLU A 89 7.83 -13.37 21.89
CA GLU A 89 6.64 -14.03 21.33
C GLU A 89 6.20 -13.39 19.99
N LEU A 90 6.19 -12.07 19.91
CA LEU A 90 5.81 -11.36 18.68
C LEU A 90 6.79 -11.63 17.55
N VAL A 91 8.10 -11.62 17.84
CA VAL A 91 9.14 -11.93 16.85
C VAL A 91 9.01 -13.37 16.37
N GLU A 92 8.94 -14.35 17.28
CA GLU A 92 8.83 -15.76 16.93
C GLU A 92 7.58 -16.06 16.11
N ASN A 93 6.41 -15.57 16.56
CA ASN A 93 5.15 -15.80 15.87
C ASN A 93 5.15 -15.17 14.48
N PHE A 94 5.74 -13.97 14.34
CA PHE A 94 5.86 -13.31 13.04
C PHE A 94 6.84 -14.04 12.13
N THR A 95 8.02 -14.42 12.62
CA THR A 95 8.99 -15.21 11.84
C THR A 95 8.38 -16.53 11.37
N LYS A 96 7.68 -17.26 12.25
CA LYS A 96 7.00 -18.50 11.89
C LYS A 96 5.98 -18.28 10.77
N ARG A 97 5.14 -17.25 10.90
CA ARG A 97 4.17 -16.85 9.88
C ARG A 97 4.84 -16.56 8.54
N ILE A 98 5.92 -15.78 8.51
CA ILE A 98 6.62 -15.46 7.26
C ILE A 98 7.21 -16.73 6.62
N LYS A 99 7.75 -17.65 7.42
CA LYS A 99 8.23 -18.95 6.93
C LYS A 99 7.11 -19.81 6.34
N GLU A 100 5.91 -19.77 6.92
CA GLU A 100 4.73 -20.48 6.42
C GLU A 100 4.22 -19.89 5.09
N ILE A 101 4.27 -18.56 4.92
CA ILE A 101 3.92 -17.88 3.66
C ILE A 101 4.99 -18.17 2.59
N GLY A 102 6.26 -18.19 3.00
CA GLY A 102 7.42 -18.38 2.13
C GLY A 102 8.01 -17.08 1.58
N ALA A 103 8.97 -17.22 0.66
CA ALA A 103 9.69 -16.10 0.06
C ALA A 103 8.74 -15.11 -0.64
N LEU A 104 9.07 -13.82 -0.61
CA LEU A 104 8.27 -12.79 -1.28
C LEU A 104 8.05 -13.13 -2.77
N GLY A 105 6.80 -13.05 -3.21
CA GLY A 105 6.41 -13.31 -4.60
C GLY A 105 5.93 -14.74 -4.88
N THR A 106 6.12 -15.69 -3.96
CA THR A 106 5.56 -17.05 -4.10
C THR A 106 4.04 -17.04 -4.23
N GLU A 107 3.36 -16.04 -3.66
CA GLU A 107 1.90 -15.91 -3.73
C GLU A 107 1.39 -15.51 -5.10
N ILE A 108 2.18 -14.74 -5.86
CA ILE A 108 1.72 -14.11 -7.11
C ILE A 108 1.82 -15.11 -8.28
N LYS A 109 2.60 -16.20 -8.16
CA LYS A 109 2.87 -17.19 -9.23
C LYS A 109 3.35 -16.56 -10.55
N GLU A 110 3.81 -15.32 -10.51
CA GLU A 110 4.33 -14.57 -11.64
C GLU A 110 5.85 -14.37 -11.47
N ASP A 111 6.51 -13.82 -12.48
CA ASP A 111 7.95 -13.58 -12.43
C ASP A 111 8.33 -12.42 -11.49
N LYS A 112 9.64 -12.25 -11.26
CA LYS A 112 10.17 -11.20 -10.40
C LYS A 112 9.92 -9.79 -10.94
N GLU A 113 9.83 -9.63 -12.26
CA GLU A 113 9.59 -8.34 -12.90
C GLU A 113 8.15 -7.88 -12.65
N GLU A 114 7.19 -8.80 -12.68
CA GLU A 114 5.80 -8.51 -12.38
C GLU A 114 5.58 -8.14 -10.91
N LEU A 115 6.22 -8.86 -9.98
CA LEU A 115 6.23 -8.48 -8.56
C LEU A 115 6.77 -7.06 -8.39
N LYS A 116 7.90 -6.76 -9.03
CA LYS A 116 8.53 -5.44 -8.98
C LYS A 116 7.63 -4.36 -9.55
N PHE A 117 7.02 -4.59 -10.71
CA PHE A 117 6.07 -3.69 -11.35
C PHE A 117 4.91 -3.32 -10.39
N ARG A 118 4.30 -4.32 -9.75
CA ARG A 118 3.20 -4.11 -8.79
C ARG A 118 3.64 -3.35 -7.55
N LEU A 119 4.81 -3.67 -7.01
CA LEU A 119 5.37 -2.96 -5.85
C LEU A 119 5.74 -1.51 -6.18
N GLU A 120 6.29 -1.24 -7.36
CA GLU A 120 6.59 0.12 -7.82
C GLU A 120 5.31 0.95 -8.00
N ALA A 121 4.27 0.38 -8.61
CA ALA A 121 2.97 1.02 -8.72
C ALA A 121 2.37 1.33 -7.35
N ALA A 122 2.41 0.37 -6.43
CA ALA A 122 1.95 0.54 -5.05
C ALA A 122 2.73 1.63 -4.30
N LYS A 123 4.06 1.67 -4.47
CA LYS A 123 4.93 2.68 -3.87
C LYS A 123 4.58 4.08 -4.36
N ALA A 124 4.43 4.26 -5.67
CA ALA A 124 4.01 5.53 -6.26
C ALA A 124 2.58 5.93 -5.85
N ALA A 125 1.71 4.97 -5.55
CA ALA A 125 0.35 5.23 -5.08
C ALA A 125 0.36 5.83 -3.67
N VAL A 126 1.11 5.24 -2.73
CA VAL A 126 1.15 5.73 -1.33
C VAL A 126 1.90 7.06 -1.17
N GLU A 127 2.77 7.42 -2.12
CA GLU A 127 3.36 8.76 -2.17
C GLU A 127 2.36 9.83 -2.63
N GLY A 128 1.28 9.41 -3.30
CA GLY A 128 0.22 10.28 -3.79
C GLY A 128 -0.53 11.00 -2.68
N GLU A 129 -0.87 12.26 -2.95
CA GLU A 129 -1.55 13.15 -2.00
C GLU A 129 -2.88 12.57 -1.49
N LYS A 130 -3.67 11.94 -2.36
CA LYS A 130 -5.01 11.44 -2.01
C LYS A 130 -4.96 10.38 -0.91
N LEU A 131 -4.12 9.35 -1.05
CA LEU A 131 -3.99 8.30 -0.03
C LEU A 131 -3.45 8.88 1.26
N ARG A 132 -2.44 9.77 1.19
CA ARG A 132 -1.86 10.45 2.36
C ARG A 132 -2.88 11.30 3.11
N TRP A 133 -3.72 12.03 2.39
CA TRP A 133 -4.75 12.88 2.98
C TRP A 133 -5.84 12.05 3.65
N VAL A 134 -6.39 11.04 2.95
CA VAL A 134 -7.46 10.20 3.48
C VAL A 134 -7.00 9.44 4.72
N ILE A 135 -5.79 8.88 4.71
CA ILE A 135 -5.32 8.10 5.84
C ILE A 135 -5.05 8.97 7.07
N GLY A 136 -4.52 10.18 6.88
CA GLY A 136 -4.33 11.16 7.96
C GLY A 136 -5.63 11.70 8.55
N LYS A 137 -6.75 11.57 7.82
CA LYS A 137 -8.09 11.98 8.25
C LYS A 137 -8.97 10.83 8.72
N LYS A 138 -8.49 9.57 8.67
CA LYS A 138 -9.27 8.39 9.05
C LYS A 138 -9.86 8.51 10.46
N THR A 139 -9.05 8.90 11.44
CA THR A 139 -9.50 9.07 12.83
C THR A 139 -10.58 10.16 12.95
N GLU A 140 -10.42 11.26 12.22
CA GLU A 140 -11.36 12.39 12.22
C GLU A 140 -12.71 11.98 11.61
N PHE A 141 -12.72 11.31 10.45
CA PHE A 141 -13.94 10.86 9.77
C PHE A 141 -14.75 9.84 10.58
N MET A 142 -14.07 9.02 11.39
CA MET A 142 -14.72 8.03 12.24
C MET A 142 -15.10 8.55 13.62
N GLY A 143 -14.53 9.69 14.05
CA GLY A 143 -14.74 10.25 15.39
C GLY A 143 -15.61 11.50 15.41
N ILE A 144 -15.18 12.55 14.70
CA ILE A 144 -15.86 13.85 14.65
C ILE A 144 -16.80 13.91 13.44
N GLY A 145 -16.47 13.18 12.38
CA GLY A 145 -17.18 13.21 11.10
C GLY A 145 -16.58 14.23 10.13
N ASN A 146 -17.19 14.32 8.95
CA ASN A 146 -16.77 15.27 7.91
C ASN A 146 -17.31 16.70 8.17
N LYS A 147 -17.10 17.62 7.22
CA LYS A 147 -17.58 19.02 7.29
C LYS A 147 -19.10 19.13 7.53
N TYR A 148 -19.87 18.11 7.18
CA TYR A 148 -21.33 18.06 7.32
C TYR A 148 -21.79 17.30 8.58
N GLY A 149 -20.84 16.85 9.42
CA GLY A 149 -21.13 16.05 10.62
C GLY A 149 -21.42 14.58 10.33
N GLU A 150 -21.19 14.10 9.09
CA GLU A 150 -21.38 12.70 8.74
C GLU A 150 -20.21 11.88 9.28
N MET A 151 -20.50 10.93 10.15
CA MET A 151 -19.51 9.99 10.70
C MET A 151 -19.50 8.70 9.87
N PHE A 152 -18.29 8.28 9.50
CA PHE A 152 -18.11 7.05 8.75
C PHE A 152 -18.04 5.87 9.71
N THR A 153 -18.85 4.84 9.47
CA THR A 153 -18.63 3.55 10.11
C THR A 153 -17.32 2.93 9.64
N ARG A 154 -16.78 1.99 10.41
CA ARG A 154 -15.57 1.25 10.01
C ARG A 154 -15.75 0.58 8.64
N HIS A 155 -16.91 -0.02 8.39
CA HIS A 155 -17.19 -0.71 7.12
C HIS A 155 -17.25 0.26 5.93
N GLU A 156 -17.84 1.43 6.10
CA GLU A 156 -17.88 2.47 5.05
C GLU A 156 -16.49 3.01 4.76
N MET A 157 -15.71 3.30 5.79
CA MET A 157 -14.33 3.76 5.65
C MET A 157 -13.46 2.71 4.96
N ASP A 158 -13.56 1.45 5.36
CA ASP A 158 -12.78 0.36 4.79
C ASP A 158 -13.14 0.08 3.33
N ARG A 159 -14.43 0.19 2.96
CA ARG A 159 -14.90 0.09 1.57
C ARG A 159 -14.42 1.26 0.72
N PHE A 160 -14.50 2.48 1.26
CA PHE A 160 -14.00 3.67 0.60
C PHE A 160 -12.49 3.59 0.34
N LEU A 161 -11.72 3.17 1.35
CA LEU A 161 -10.28 2.96 1.24
C LEU A 161 -9.95 1.91 0.17
N ASP A 162 -10.65 0.78 0.10
CA ASP A 162 -10.39 -0.22 -0.93
C ASP A 162 -10.61 0.34 -2.33
N GLY A 163 -11.72 1.04 -2.56
CA GLY A 163 -12.00 1.67 -3.84
C GLY A 163 -10.92 2.69 -4.23
N LEU A 164 -10.53 3.54 -3.28
CA LEU A 164 -9.49 4.55 -3.51
C LEU A 164 -8.12 3.92 -3.79
N ILE A 165 -7.72 2.90 -3.02
CA ILE A 165 -6.45 2.21 -3.24
C ILE A 165 -6.44 1.54 -4.61
N MET A 166 -7.53 0.82 -4.98
CA MET A 166 -7.65 0.21 -6.32
C MET A 166 -7.52 1.24 -7.44
N ASP A 167 -8.18 2.40 -7.30
CA ASP A 167 -8.12 3.47 -8.30
C ASP A 167 -6.71 4.07 -8.41
N GLU A 168 -6.07 4.39 -7.28
CA GLU A 168 -4.74 5.00 -7.28
C GLU A 168 -3.66 4.04 -7.79
N VAL A 169 -3.71 2.76 -7.39
CA VAL A 169 -2.79 1.73 -7.93
C VAL A 169 -2.99 1.58 -9.43
N ALA A 170 -4.22 1.44 -9.91
CA ALA A 170 -4.50 1.30 -11.35
C ALA A 170 -3.98 2.49 -12.15
N VAL A 171 -4.12 3.71 -11.64
CA VAL A 171 -3.57 4.90 -12.29
C VAL A 171 -2.04 4.82 -12.38
N ARG A 172 -1.35 4.36 -11.32
CA ARG A 172 0.11 4.22 -11.34
C ARG A 172 0.58 3.10 -12.27
N GLU A 173 -0.10 1.96 -12.29
CA GLU A 173 0.20 0.86 -13.23
C GLU A 173 0.07 1.32 -14.69
N ILE A 174 -0.99 2.08 -15.01
CA ILE A 174 -1.17 2.64 -16.35
C ILE A 174 -0.04 3.60 -16.71
N GLN A 175 0.35 4.48 -15.78
CA GLN A 175 1.47 5.40 -15.99
C GLN A 175 2.76 4.64 -16.29
N LEU A 176 3.13 3.67 -15.46
CA LEU A 176 4.33 2.85 -15.67
C LEU A 176 4.31 2.15 -17.05
N LEU A 177 3.20 1.52 -17.44
CA LEU A 177 3.07 0.89 -18.76
C LEU A 177 3.24 1.90 -19.92
N LEU A 178 2.73 3.12 -19.75
CA LEU A 178 2.79 4.19 -20.75
C LEU A 178 4.15 4.91 -20.81
N GLN A 179 5.00 4.76 -19.78
CA GLN A 179 6.40 5.22 -19.81
C GLN A 179 7.25 4.32 -20.70
N GLU A 180 7.03 3.00 -20.63
CA GLU A 180 7.79 2.03 -21.42
C GLU A 180 7.48 2.14 -22.91
N ARG A 181 6.19 2.19 -23.27
CA ARG A 181 5.76 2.24 -24.66
C ARG A 181 4.34 2.79 -24.84
N PRO A 182 4.01 3.30 -26.03
CA PRO A 182 2.65 3.73 -26.32
C PRO A 182 1.67 2.55 -26.35
N LEU A 183 0.55 2.68 -25.66
CA LEU A 183 -0.49 1.63 -25.60
C LEU A 183 -1.89 2.19 -25.82
N SER A 184 -2.75 1.35 -26.38
CA SER A 184 -4.19 1.61 -26.49
C SER A 184 -4.92 1.25 -25.19
N VAL A 185 -6.12 1.80 -25.03
CA VAL A 185 -7.05 1.43 -23.95
C VAL A 185 -7.29 -0.09 -23.90
N LYS A 186 -7.41 -0.74 -25.07
CA LYS A 186 -7.67 -2.18 -25.16
C LYS A 186 -6.49 -3.00 -24.64
N GLN A 187 -5.27 -2.65 -25.04
CA GLN A 187 -4.05 -3.35 -24.58
C GLN A 187 -3.85 -3.19 -23.07
N ILE A 188 -4.07 -1.99 -22.53
CA ILE A 188 -3.99 -1.74 -21.09
C ILE A 188 -5.07 -2.54 -20.34
N SER A 189 -6.30 -2.56 -20.87
CA SER A 189 -7.41 -3.31 -20.29
C SER A 189 -7.09 -4.80 -20.19
N GLU A 190 -6.55 -5.40 -21.25
CA GLU A 190 -6.14 -6.80 -21.29
C GLU A 190 -4.99 -7.09 -20.32
N ARG A 191 -3.96 -6.23 -20.28
CA ARG A 191 -2.78 -6.40 -19.42
C ARG A 191 -3.11 -6.31 -17.93
N LEU A 192 -3.90 -5.32 -17.51
CA LEU A 192 -4.22 -5.08 -16.11
C LEU A 192 -5.52 -5.78 -15.66
N LYS A 193 -6.24 -6.44 -16.58
CA LYS A 193 -7.56 -7.04 -16.33
C LYS A 193 -8.57 -6.03 -15.77
N ILE A 194 -8.47 -4.77 -16.19
CA ILE A 194 -9.37 -3.68 -15.82
C ILE A 194 -10.31 -3.42 -16.99
N PRO A 195 -11.64 -3.28 -16.80
CA PRO A 195 -12.56 -2.97 -17.88
C PRO A 195 -12.18 -1.71 -18.68
N SER A 196 -12.27 -1.76 -20.01
CA SER A 196 -11.88 -0.67 -20.92
C SER A 196 -12.51 0.68 -20.59
N ASN A 197 -13.75 0.70 -20.09
CA ASN A 197 -14.45 1.92 -19.68
C ASN A 197 -13.84 2.56 -18.41
N ARG A 198 -13.19 1.80 -17.53
CA ARG A 198 -12.42 2.34 -16.40
C ARG A 198 -11.06 2.84 -16.87
N VAL A 199 -10.35 2.07 -17.69
CA VAL A 199 -9.08 2.48 -18.29
C VAL A 199 -9.21 3.80 -19.05
N LEU A 200 -10.24 3.92 -19.90
CA LEU A 200 -10.52 5.16 -20.63
C LEU A 200 -10.77 6.34 -19.68
N ARG A 201 -11.48 6.14 -18.57
CA ARG A 201 -11.70 7.17 -17.55
C ARG A 201 -10.40 7.61 -16.89
N TYR A 202 -9.49 6.67 -16.58
CA TYR A 202 -8.18 7.00 -16.02
C TYR A 202 -7.31 7.77 -17.00
N ILE A 203 -7.23 7.33 -18.26
CA ILE A 203 -6.48 8.03 -19.32
C ILE A 203 -7.03 9.44 -19.55
N ALA A 204 -8.36 9.60 -19.63
CA ALA A 204 -8.97 10.92 -19.75
C ALA A 204 -8.66 11.82 -18.55
N GLY A 205 -8.59 11.26 -17.34
CA GLY A 205 -8.13 11.95 -16.14
C GLY A 205 -6.67 12.39 -16.21
N LEU A 206 -5.78 11.49 -16.64
CA LEU A 206 -4.34 11.75 -16.80
C LEU A 206 -4.06 12.79 -17.89
N ARG A 207 -4.79 12.74 -19.01
CA ARG A 207 -4.68 13.71 -20.10
C ARG A 207 -5.12 15.11 -19.69
N ARG A 208 -6.23 15.23 -18.95
CA ARG A 208 -6.65 16.52 -18.36
C ARG A 208 -5.60 17.12 -17.42
N LYS A 209 -4.79 16.28 -16.78
CA LYS A 209 -3.69 16.72 -15.91
C LYS A 209 -2.38 16.96 -16.66
N GLY A 210 -2.34 16.76 -17.99
CA GLY A 210 -1.13 16.90 -18.79
C GLY A 210 -0.05 15.87 -18.47
N VAL A 211 -0.44 14.67 -18.01
CA VAL A 211 0.52 13.60 -17.67
C VAL A 211 0.66 12.57 -18.78
N VAL A 212 -0.38 12.42 -19.60
CA VAL A 212 -0.43 11.48 -20.72
C VAL A 212 -1.02 12.21 -21.90
N ASP A 213 -0.53 11.98 -23.10
CA ASP A 213 -1.19 12.44 -24.33
C ASP A 213 -1.24 11.35 -25.39
N MET A 214 -2.03 11.60 -26.43
CA MET A 214 -2.10 10.71 -27.59
C MET A 214 -0.85 10.88 -28.45
N GLU A 215 -0.06 9.82 -28.62
CA GLU A 215 1.12 9.85 -29.49
C GLU A 215 0.71 9.70 -30.97
N ARG A 216 -0.14 8.71 -31.26
CA ARG A 216 -0.61 8.41 -32.62
C ARG A 216 -1.91 7.60 -32.61
N VAL A 217 -2.51 7.43 -33.78
CA VAL A 217 -3.67 6.56 -34.00
C VAL A 217 -3.24 5.37 -34.87
N ASP A 218 -3.51 4.15 -34.40
CA ASP A 218 -3.27 2.92 -35.14
C ASP A 218 -4.61 2.30 -35.55
N GLY A 219 -4.94 2.39 -36.85
CA GLY A 219 -6.27 2.07 -37.37
C GLY A 219 -7.36 2.95 -36.74
N THR A 220 -8.19 2.36 -35.88
CA THR A 220 -9.24 3.06 -35.11
C THR A 220 -8.89 3.24 -33.64
N SER A 221 -7.70 2.80 -33.21
CA SER A 221 -7.30 2.77 -31.81
C SER A 221 -6.27 3.87 -31.50
N PRO A 222 -6.60 4.86 -30.65
CA PRO A 222 -5.60 5.83 -30.18
C PRO A 222 -4.60 5.15 -29.25
N LEU A 223 -3.31 5.41 -29.49
CA LEU A 223 -2.19 5.02 -28.65
C LEU A 223 -1.77 6.22 -27.80
N TYR A 224 -1.67 6.00 -26.49
CA TYR A 224 -1.31 7.03 -25.52
C TYR A 224 0.12 6.80 -25.05
N ARG A 225 0.79 7.85 -24.59
CA ARG A 225 2.12 7.80 -23.98
C ARG A 225 2.21 8.76 -22.79
N GLN A 226 3.00 8.39 -21.78
CA GLN A 226 3.31 9.30 -20.69
C GLN A 226 4.30 10.38 -21.16
N LEU A 227 3.96 11.65 -20.87
CA LEU A 227 4.79 12.82 -21.18
C LEU A 227 6.02 12.91 -20.27
#